data_AF-A0A6P3QQY6-F1
#
_entry.id   AF-A0A6P3QQY6-F1
#
_cell.length_a   1.000
_cell.length_b   1.000
_cell.length_c   1.000
_cell.angle_alpha   90.00
_cell.angle_beta   90.00
_cell.angle_gamma   90.00
#
_symmetry.space_group_name_H-M   'P 1'
#
loop_
_entity.id
_entity.type
_entity.pdbx_description
1 polymer ?
#
loop_
_entity_poly.entity_id
_entity_poly.type
_entity_poly.pdbx_seq_one_letter_code
_entity_poly.pdbx_strand_id
1 'polypeptide(L)'
;MAVNQSHTENRRGAIIPYGESVLKQCQDVDLSFLQQPEGSNLFSGIKRGTLFLTSYRVIFVTSHSVNDPMLSFMMPFNLMSNCTVEQPVFAPNCIKGTIQAAPDGDWEGQATFKLAFRKGGAIEFAQLMTKAASAAARGIPLGSVSYWFGAPGLYVITRQGSMICNQEVPCPAYPVVVYGPQPMRYGAPLGGYGAPPDMKPQQQDTKLHLRDTELHLQNMKPHLRDMEPSL
;
A
#
# COMPACT_ATOMS: atom_id res chain seq x y z
N MET A 1 5.03 -10.14 13.18
CA MET A 1 4.99 -9.11 14.23
C MET A 1 6.43 -8.90 14.63
N ALA A 2 6.94 -7.66 14.57
CA ALA A 2 8.38 -7.42 14.71
C ALA A 2 8.71 -6.09 15.39
N VAL A 3 9.85 -6.05 16.09
CA VAL A 3 10.41 -4.84 16.72
C VAL A 3 11.58 -4.33 15.87
N ASN A 4 11.77 -3.01 15.77
CA ASN A 4 12.95 -2.36 15.18
C ASN A 4 13.30 -2.71 13.72
N GLN A 5 12.36 -3.25 12.94
CA GLN A 5 12.59 -3.65 11.54
C GLN A 5 11.86 -2.76 10.51
N SER A 6 11.10 -1.74 10.93
CA SER A 6 10.15 -1.05 10.03
C SER A 6 10.19 0.47 10.10
N HIS A 7 11.35 1.06 10.37
CA HIS A 7 11.55 2.51 10.43
C HIS A 7 12.65 2.97 9.48
N THR A 8 12.53 4.21 9.00
CA THR A 8 13.62 4.91 8.33
C THR A 8 14.70 5.31 9.34
N GLU A 9 15.94 5.48 8.88
CA GLU A 9 17.08 5.88 9.72
C GLU A 9 16.79 7.17 10.52
N ASN A 10 16.15 8.15 9.89
CA ASN A 10 15.75 9.41 10.53
C ASN A 10 14.50 9.32 11.42
N ARG A 11 13.87 8.12 11.54
CA ARG A 11 12.63 7.86 12.28
C ARG A 11 11.47 8.80 11.95
N ARG A 12 11.41 9.29 10.70
CA ARG A 12 10.31 10.12 10.18
C ARG A 12 9.26 9.33 9.40
N GLY A 13 9.59 8.11 8.98
CA GLY A 13 8.70 7.25 8.21
C GLY A 13 8.83 5.78 8.61
N ALA A 14 7.86 4.99 8.16
CA ALA A 14 7.92 3.54 8.22
C ALA A 14 8.44 2.98 6.89
N ILE A 15 9.20 1.88 6.95
CA ILE A 15 9.57 1.11 5.75
C ILE A 15 8.38 0.24 5.38
N ILE A 16 7.82 0.45 4.18
CA ILE A 16 6.64 -0.26 3.70
C ILE A 16 7.06 -1.29 2.64
N PRO A 17 6.69 -2.58 2.78
CA PRO A 17 6.97 -3.59 1.77
C PRO A 17 6.32 -3.27 0.41
N TYR A 18 6.92 -3.78 -0.66
CA TYR A 18 6.38 -3.60 -2.00
C TYR A 18 4.96 -4.20 -2.13
N GLY A 19 4.05 -3.46 -2.77
CA GLY A 19 2.65 -3.86 -2.95
C GLY A 19 1.74 -3.57 -1.75
N GLU A 20 2.25 -2.96 -0.68
CA GLU A 20 1.48 -2.50 0.46
C GLU A 20 1.26 -0.99 0.39
N SER A 21 0.05 -0.52 0.71
CA SER A 21 -0.30 0.91 0.70
C SER A 21 -0.47 1.44 2.13
N VAL A 22 -0.06 2.70 2.34
CA VAL A 22 -0.38 3.42 3.58
C VAL A 22 -1.77 4.03 3.44
N LEU A 23 -2.67 3.71 4.37
CA LEU A 23 -4.07 4.13 4.37
C LEU A 23 -4.32 5.35 5.25
N LYS A 24 -3.61 5.45 6.39
CA LYS A 24 -3.71 6.58 7.32
C LYS A 24 -2.43 6.72 8.13
N GLN A 25 -2.06 7.97 8.43
CA GLN A 25 -0.99 8.30 9.35
C GLN A 25 -1.56 9.08 10.54
N CYS A 26 -1.15 8.75 11.77
CA CYS A 26 -1.53 9.46 12.99
C CYS A 26 -0.28 9.84 13.76
N GLN A 27 -0.06 11.14 13.97
CA GLN A 27 1.07 11.68 14.74
C GLN A 27 0.70 11.84 16.22
N ASP A 28 1.72 11.99 17.07
CA ASP A 28 1.59 12.18 18.51
C ASP A 28 0.72 11.11 19.18
N VAL A 29 1.01 9.85 18.85
CA VAL A 29 0.41 8.69 19.50
C VAL A 29 1.36 8.15 20.55
N ASP A 30 0.83 7.84 21.71
CA ASP A 30 1.56 7.10 22.73
C ASP A 30 1.29 5.60 22.61
N LEU A 31 2.36 4.81 22.53
CA LEU A 31 2.33 3.37 22.67
C LEU A 31 2.83 2.98 24.06
N SER A 32 2.06 2.15 24.75
CA SER A 32 2.44 1.54 26.03
C SER A 32 1.96 0.10 26.08
N PHE A 33 2.57 -0.69 26.96
CA PHE A 33 2.23 -2.10 27.13
C PHE A 33 1.80 -2.35 28.58
N LEU A 34 0.53 -2.67 28.76
CA LEU A 34 -0.10 -2.91 30.08
C LEU A 34 0.35 -4.24 30.68
N GLN A 35 0.57 -5.23 29.82
CA GLN A 35 1.17 -6.51 30.15
C GLN A 35 2.36 -6.70 29.21
N GLN A 36 3.55 -6.85 29.81
CA GLN A 36 4.82 -6.93 29.10
C GLN A 36 5.30 -8.38 29.09
N PRO A 37 5.99 -8.82 28.01
CA PRO A 37 6.71 -10.08 28.03
C PRO A 37 7.81 -10.06 29.09
N GLU A 38 8.00 -11.18 29.78
CA GLU A 38 9.05 -11.28 30.81
C GLU A 38 10.44 -11.06 30.20
N GLY A 39 11.31 -10.36 30.94
CA GLY A 39 12.71 -10.19 30.57
C GLY A 39 13.03 -9.16 29.48
N SER A 40 12.04 -8.44 28.93
CA SER A 40 12.28 -7.44 27.88
C SER A 40 12.08 -6.00 28.34
N ASN A 41 13.16 -5.21 28.35
CA ASN A 41 13.10 -3.76 28.59
C ASN A 41 12.47 -2.97 27.42
N LEU A 42 12.36 -3.57 26.23
CA LEU A 42 11.80 -2.95 25.03
C LEU A 42 10.36 -2.50 25.23
N PHE A 43 9.58 -3.22 26.03
CA PHE A 43 8.14 -2.96 26.22
C PHE A 43 7.85 -2.03 27.40
N SER A 44 8.89 -1.57 28.11
CA SER A 44 8.74 -0.70 29.27
C SER A 44 8.40 0.76 28.90
N GLY A 45 7.66 1.45 29.78
CA GLY A 45 7.36 2.87 29.64
C GLY A 45 6.38 3.24 28.52
N ILE A 46 6.33 4.54 28.21
CA ILE A 46 5.47 5.13 27.19
C ILE A 46 6.34 5.66 26.05
N LYS A 47 6.08 5.17 24.84
CA LYS A 47 6.77 5.56 23.61
C LYS A 47 5.90 6.56 22.86
N ARG A 48 6.43 7.73 22.52
CA ARG A 48 5.70 8.69 21.68
C ARG A 48 6.18 8.61 20.24
N GLY A 49 5.24 8.56 19.31
CA GLY A 49 5.58 8.34 17.91
C GLY A 49 4.44 8.57 16.94
N THR A 50 4.61 7.99 15.76
CA THR A 50 3.67 8.04 14.64
C THR A 50 3.16 6.64 14.34
N LEU A 51 1.85 6.51 14.16
CA LEU A 51 1.23 5.31 13.61
C LEU A 51 1.02 5.42 12.12
N PHE A 52 1.31 4.34 11.42
CA PHE A 52 0.98 4.11 10.02
C PHE A 52 0.04 2.92 9.97
N LEU A 53 -1.18 3.15 9.50
CA LEU A 53 -2.09 2.08 9.14
C LEU A 53 -1.88 1.76 7.66
N THR A 54 -1.60 0.50 7.38
CA THR A 54 -1.40 0.02 6.01
C THR A 54 -2.51 -0.95 5.61
N SER A 55 -2.40 -1.47 4.40
CA SER A 55 -3.23 -2.55 3.88
C SER A 55 -3.27 -3.81 4.75
N TYR A 56 -2.22 -4.10 5.53
CA TYR A 56 -2.05 -5.39 6.22
C TYR A 56 -1.68 -5.30 7.70
N ARG A 57 -1.21 -4.15 8.16
CA ARG A 57 -0.63 -4.00 9.49
C ARG A 57 -0.71 -2.59 10.01
N VAL A 58 -0.52 -2.46 11.30
CA VAL A 58 -0.20 -1.20 11.96
C VAL A 58 1.30 -1.14 12.19
N ILE A 59 1.95 -0.05 11.83
CA ILE A 59 3.37 0.18 12.13
C ILE A 59 3.45 1.41 13.03
N PHE A 60 4.02 1.24 14.22
CA PHE A 60 4.39 2.34 15.08
C PHE A 60 5.87 2.68 14.87
N VAL A 61 6.19 3.96 14.74
CA VAL A 61 7.57 4.47 14.68
C VAL A 61 7.74 5.49 15.80
N THR A 62 8.65 5.20 16.73
CA THR A 62 9.01 6.09 17.83
C THR A 62 9.67 7.35 17.28
N SER A 63 9.27 8.52 17.79
CA SER A 63 9.83 9.80 17.35
C SER A 63 11.34 9.85 17.58
N HIS A 64 12.06 10.49 16.65
CA HIS A 64 13.50 10.74 16.78
C HIS A 64 13.89 11.50 18.06
N SER A 65 12.99 12.31 18.61
CA SER A 65 13.19 13.07 19.84
C SER A 65 13.08 12.22 21.11
N VAL A 66 12.60 10.98 21.00
CA VAL A 66 12.43 10.06 22.13
C VAL A 66 13.59 9.08 22.11
N ASN A 67 14.31 9.00 23.24
CA ASN A 67 15.34 8.01 23.48
C ASN A 67 14.69 6.77 24.11
N ASP A 68 14.33 5.80 23.27
CA ASP A 68 13.72 4.53 23.66
C ASP A 68 14.33 3.42 22.79
N PRO A 69 14.62 2.23 23.36
CA PRO A 69 15.22 1.14 22.59
C PRO A 69 14.28 0.54 21.52
N MET A 70 12.95 0.73 21.64
CA MET A 70 11.99 0.38 20.59
C MET A 70 11.81 1.57 19.65
N LEU A 71 12.48 1.52 18.51
CA LEU A 71 12.41 2.49 17.42
C LEU A 71 11.19 2.27 16.52
N SER A 72 10.79 1.02 16.32
CA SER A 72 9.57 0.69 15.58
C SER A 72 8.91 -0.58 16.09
N PHE A 73 7.61 -0.68 15.87
CA PHE A 73 6.85 -1.88 16.19
C PHE A 73 5.79 -2.17 15.12
N MET A 74 5.92 -3.32 14.47
CA MET A 74 5.05 -3.76 13.38
C MET A 74 4.05 -4.80 13.87
N MET A 75 2.77 -4.45 13.83
CA MET A 75 1.61 -5.23 14.26
C MET A 75 0.73 -5.66 13.09
N PRO A 76 0.97 -6.84 12.49
CA PRO A 76 0.07 -7.37 11.45
C PRO A 76 -1.28 -7.80 12.03
N PHE A 77 -2.35 -7.59 11.26
CA PHE A 77 -3.72 -7.78 11.75
C PHE A 77 -4.03 -9.21 12.21
N ASN A 78 -3.39 -10.22 11.61
CA ASN A 78 -3.58 -11.63 11.97
C ASN A 78 -2.98 -12.01 13.34
N LEU A 79 -2.09 -11.17 13.90
CA LEU A 79 -1.48 -11.35 15.21
C LEU A 79 -2.01 -10.34 16.24
N MET A 80 -3.05 -9.60 15.89
CA MET A 80 -3.78 -8.69 16.77
C MET A 80 -5.15 -9.28 17.10
N SER A 81 -5.56 -9.17 18.36
CA SER A 81 -6.87 -9.64 18.81
C SER A 81 -7.43 -8.72 19.90
N ASN A 82 -8.72 -8.88 20.20
CA ASN A 82 -9.42 -8.15 21.26
C ASN A 82 -9.24 -6.61 21.18
N CYS A 83 -9.21 -6.07 19.96
CA CYS A 83 -9.01 -4.63 19.76
C CYS A 83 -10.27 -3.85 20.13
N THR A 84 -10.18 -2.97 21.12
CA THR A 84 -11.29 -2.15 21.60
C THR A 84 -10.90 -0.67 21.65
N VAL A 85 -11.87 0.21 21.40
CA VAL A 85 -11.71 1.66 21.54
C VAL A 85 -12.25 2.07 22.91
N GLU A 86 -11.41 2.68 23.74
CA GLU A 86 -11.83 3.30 24.99
C GLU A 86 -11.89 4.83 24.82
N GLN A 87 -12.96 5.42 25.34
CA GLN A 87 -13.22 6.87 25.32
C GLN A 87 -13.29 7.41 26.75
N PRO A 88 -12.15 7.55 27.44
CA PRO A 88 -12.11 8.13 28.77
C PRO A 88 -12.46 9.62 28.74
N VAL A 89 -13.22 10.11 29.73
CA VAL A 89 -13.69 11.51 29.78
C VAL A 89 -12.54 12.51 29.95
N PHE A 90 -11.50 12.13 30.68
CA PHE A 90 -10.36 13.00 31.06
C PHE A 90 -9.02 12.55 30.45
N ALA A 91 -9.04 11.71 29.42
CA ALA A 91 -7.84 11.26 28.75
C ALA A 91 -8.07 11.12 27.25
N PRO A 92 -7.00 11.03 26.42
CA PRO A 92 -7.16 10.80 25.00
C PRO A 92 -7.84 9.45 24.73
N ASN A 93 -8.67 9.42 23.68
CA ASN A 93 -9.22 8.17 23.17
C ASN A 93 -8.07 7.22 22.83
N CYS A 94 -8.24 5.95 23.23
CA CYS A 94 -7.20 4.96 23.05
C CYS A 94 -7.74 3.67 22.45
N ILE A 95 -6.87 2.96 21.74
CA ILE A 95 -7.13 1.63 21.24
C ILE A 95 -6.29 0.67 22.08
N LYS A 96 -6.95 -0.33 22.67
CA LYS A 96 -6.28 -1.43 23.37
C LYS A 96 -6.47 -2.71 22.62
N GLY A 97 -5.52 -3.63 22.74
CA GLY A 97 -5.65 -4.97 22.18
C GLY A 97 -4.52 -5.88 22.64
N THR A 98 -4.65 -7.15 22.30
CA THR A 98 -3.64 -8.17 22.56
C THR A 98 -2.86 -8.46 21.30
N ILE A 99 -1.57 -8.72 21.45
CA ILE A 99 -0.65 -9.03 20.36
C ILE A 99 0.21 -10.23 20.70
N GLN A 100 0.50 -11.04 19.69
CA GLN A 100 1.36 -12.20 19.81
C GLN A 100 2.64 -12.01 19.01
N ALA A 101 3.75 -12.46 19.58
CA ALA A 101 5.03 -12.51 18.88
C ALA A 101 4.93 -13.40 17.63
N ALA A 102 5.69 -13.03 16.59
CA ALA A 102 5.91 -13.90 15.44
C ALA A 102 7.31 -14.51 15.55
N PRO A 103 7.55 -15.66 14.88
CA PRO A 103 8.90 -16.12 14.61
C PRO A 103 9.73 -14.99 14.00
N ASP A 104 10.99 -14.87 14.43
CA ASP A 104 11.95 -13.88 13.94
C ASP A 104 11.53 -12.41 14.15
N GLY A 105 10.65 -12.17 15.12
CA GLY A 105 10.12 -10.83 15.45
C GLY A 105 10.99 -9.99 16.39
N ASP A 106 12.12 -10.51 16.85
CA ASP A 106 13.00 -9.92 17.90
C ASP A 106 12.33 -9.73 19.27
N TRP A 107 11.27 -10.50 19.55
CA TRP A 107 10.66 -10.64 20.87
C TRP A 107 9.81 -11.91 20.93
N GLU A 108 9.46 -12.35 22.14
CA GLU A 108 8.66 -13.57 22.36
C GLU A 108 7.48 -13.31 23.32
N GLY A 109 6.47 -14.18 23.24
CA GLY A 109 5.31 -14.16 24.12
C GLY A 109 4.13 -13.33 23.62
N GLN A 110 3.37 -12.79 24.57
CA GLN A 110 2.16 -12.01 24.33
C GLN A 110 2.24 -10.70 25.11
N ALA A 111 1.68 -9.63 24.56
CA ALA A 111 1.56 -8.36 25.23
C ALA A 111 0.18 -7.73 25.02
N THR A 112 -0.23 -6.87 25.96
CA THR A 112 -1.42 -6.04 25.80
C THR A 112 -1.00 -4.61 25.53
N PHE A 113 -1.22 -4.14 24.31
CA PHE A 113 -0.85 -2.79 23.90
C PHE A 113 -1.97 -1.78 24.20
N LYS A 114 -1.59 -0.51 24.34
CA LYS A 114 -2.48 0.64 24.40
C LYS A 114 -1.89 1.76 23.55
N LEU A 115 -2.67 2.22 22.57
CA LEU A 115 -2.38 3.34 21.68
C LEU A 115 -3.25 4.54 22.06
N ALA A 116 -2.69 5.60 22.65
CA ALA A 116 -3.45 6.79 23.02
C ALA A 116 -3.23 7.93 22.01
N PHE A 117 -4.30 8.43 21.41
CA PHE A 117 -4.27 9.38 20.30
C PHE A 117 -4.39 10.82 20.82
N ARG A 118 -3.27 11.47 21.13
CA ARG A 118 -3.27 12.81 21.76
C ARG A 118 -3.91 13.89 20.87
N LYS A 119 -3.79 13.75 19.55
CA LYS A 119 -4.38 14.65 18.54
C LYS A 119 -5.79 14.22 18.08
N GLY A 120 -6.39 13.21 18.70
CA GLY A 120 -7.66 12.63 18.26
C GLY A 120 -7.52 11.67 17.08
N GLY A 121 -8.64 11.31 16.44
CA GLY A 121 -8.66 10.38 15.30
C GLY A 121 -8.66 8.89 15.65
N ALA A 122 -8.69 8.52 16.94
CA ALA A 122 -8.70 7.12 17.37
C ALA A 122 -9.88 6.30 16.80
N ILE A 123 -11.08 6.89 16.76
CA ILE A 123 -12.30 6.21 16.29
C ILE A 123 -12.20 5.95 14.78
N GLU A 124 -11.84 6.97 14.01
CA GLU A 124 -11.63 6.83 12.56
C GLU A 124 -10.53 5.83 12.24
N PHE A 125 -9.42 5.87 13.00
CA PHE A 125 -8.33 4.93 12.87
C PHE A 125 -8.81 3.51 13.13
N ALA A 126 -9.56 3.28 14.22
CA ALA A 126 -10.09 1.96 14.55
C ALA A 126 -11.07 1.45 13.48
N GLN A 127 -11.99 2.29 13.02
CA GLN A 127 -12.93 1.94 11.94
C GLN A 127 -12.20 1.57 10.65
N LEU A 128 -11.18 2.34 10.26
CA LEU A 128 -10.38 2.06 9.08
C LEU A 128 -9.53 0.80 9.26
N MET A 129 -8.97 0.58 10.45
CA MET A 129 -8.21 -0.62 10.80
C MET A 129 -9.10 -1.87 10.68
N THR A 130 -10.34 -1.84 11.17
CA THR A 130 -11.29 -2.95 11.01
C THR A 130 -11.62 -3.22 9.55
N LYS A 131 -11.84 -2.17 8.74
CA LYS A 131 -12.07 -2.32 7.29
C LYS A 131 -10.86 -2.93 6.59
N ALA A 132 -9.65 -2.45 6.89
CA ALA A 132 -8.40 -2.96 6.34
C ALA A 132 -8.15 -4.42 6.74
N ALA A 133 -8.33 -4.76 8.01
CA ALA A 133 -8.21 -6.14 8.50
C ALA A 133 -9.18 -7.10 7.81
N SER A 134 -10.45 -6.70 7.66
CA SER A 134 -11.45 -7.49 6.94
C SER A 134 -11.11 -7.67 5.46
N ALA A 135 -10.59 -6.63 4.81
CA ALA A 135 -10.19 -6.67 3.40
C ALA A 135 -8.96 -7.57 3.18
N ALA A 136 -7.95 -7.44 4.04
CA ALA A 136 -6.76 -8.28 4.06
C ALA A 136 -7.11 -9.76 4.29
N ALA A 137 -8.00 -10.06 5.25
CA ALA A 137 -8.45 -11.43 5.52
C ALA A 137 -9.20 -12.07 4.33
N ARG A 138 -9.85 -11.26 3.49
CA ARG A 138 -10.49 -11.70 2.24
C ARG A 138 -9.53 -11.82 1.05
N GLY A 139 -8.25 -11.49 1.23
CA GLY A 139 -7.24 -11.49 0.16
C GLY A 139 -7.37 -10.32 -0.83
N ILE A 140 -8.14 -9.28 -0.49
CA ILE A 140 -8.31 -8.10 -1.33
C ILE A 140 -7.98 -6.84 -0.50
N PRO A 141 -6.69 -6.55 -0.27
CA PRO A 141 -6.27 -5.42 0.57
C PRO A 141 -6.77 -4.07 0.09
N LEU A 142 -6.99 -3.15 1.02
CA LEU A 142 -7.25 -1.75 0.68
C LEU A 142 -5.97 -1.09 0.13
N GLY A 143 -6.15 -0.17 -0.81
CA GLY A 143 -5.12 0.71 -1.37
C GLY A 143 -5.42 2.19 -1.12
N SER A 144 -4.37 3.00 -1.24
CA SER A 144 -4.44 4.47 -1.28
C SER A 144 -3.62 5.01 -2.46
N VAL A 145 -4.25 5.84 -3.31
CA VAL A 145 -3.71 6.40 -4.54
C VAL A 145 -3.15 7.69 -3.99
N SER A 146 -1.90 7.94 -4.33
CA SER A 146 -1.20 9.17 -3.99
C SER A 146 -2.10 10.40 -4.25
N TYR A 147 -1.85 11.47 -3.51
CA TYR A 147 -2.64 12.70 -3.44
C TYR A 147 -2.73 13.51 -4.77
N TRP A 148 -2.30 12.95 -5.90
CA TRP A 148 -2.25 13.59 -7.24
C TRP A 148 -3.54 13.52 -8.05
N PHE A 149 -4.45 12.59 -7.76
CA PHE A 149 -5.69 12.39 -8.53
C PHE A 149 -6.94 12.53 -7.63
N GLY A 150 -7.23 13.76 -7.22
CA GLY A 150 -8.52 14.10 -6.59
C GLY A 150 -8.72 13.57 -5.17
N ALA A 151 -9.90 13.86 -4.60
CA ALA A 151 -10.23 13.75 -3.17
C ALA A 151 -9.77 12.43 -2.50
N PRO A 152 -9.35 12.46 -1.23
CA PRO A 152 -8.81 11.29 -0.54
C PRO A 152 -9.86 10.17 -0.46
N GLY A 153 -9.69 9.14 -1.28
CA GLY A 153 -10.54 7.95 -1.34
C GLY A 153 -9.74 6.69 -1.06
N LEU A 154 -10.31 5.80 -0.25
CA LEU A 154 -9.82 4.44 -0.07
C LEU A 154 -10.41 3.57 -1.18
N TYR A 155 -9.60 2.77 -1.85
CA TYR A 155 -10.05 1.79 -2.85
C TYR A 155 -9.49 0.42 -2.49
N VAL A 156 -9.88 -0.57 -3.27
CA VAL A 156 -9.48 -1.96 -3.11
C VAL A 156 -8.45 -2.28 -4.19
N ILE A 157 -7.30 -2.85 -3.83
CA ILE A 157 -6.29 -3.30 -4.80
C ILE A 157 -6.55 -4.78 -5.09
N THR A 158 -7.00 -5.08 -6.30
CA THR A 158 -7.07 -6.46 -6.81
C THR A 158 -5.76 -6.83 -7.51
N ARG A 159 -5.31 -8.09 -7.36
CA ARG A 159 -4.02 -8.61 -7.88
C ARG A 159 -3.97 -8.75 -9.42
N GLN A 160 -5.04 -8.44 -10.14
CA GLN A 160 -5.11 -8.47 -11.60
C GLN A 160 -5.48 -7.08 -12.13
N GLY A 161 -4.49 -6.39 -12.71
CA GLY A 161 -4.64 -5.25 -13.63
C GLY A 161 -5.71 -4.21 -13.31
N SER A 162 -5.30 -3.10 -12.69
CA SER A 162 -5.91 -1.76 -12.80
C SER A 162 -7.44 -1.67 -12.84
N MET A 163 -8.13 -2.15 -11.80
CA MET A 163 -9.51 -1.70 -11.52
C MET A 163 -9.57 -1.02 -10.16
N ILE A 164 -9.72 0.31 -10.18
CA ILE A 164 -9.99 1.15 -9.01
C ILE A 164 -11.50 1.11 -8.77
N CYS A 165 -11.96 0.44 -7.72
CA CYS A 165 -13.36 0.46 -7.33
C CYS A 165 -13.60 1.51 -6.23
N ASN A 166 -14.50 2.46 -6.47
CA ASN A 166 -14.97 3.46 -5.52
C ASN A 166 -16.22 2.98 -4.77
N GLN A 167 -16.47 3.54 -3.59
CA GLN A 167 -17.54 3.12 -2.66
C GLN A 167 -18.99 3.37 -3.15
N GLU A 168 -19.18 3.93 -4.34
CA GLU A 168 -20.48 4.25 -4.94
C GLU A 168 -21.00 3.19 -5.92
N VAL A 169 -20.25 2.09 -6.16
CA VAL A 169 -20.73 0.96 -6.99
C VAL A 169 -20.54 -0.38 -6.26
N PRO A 170 -21.58 -1.22 -6.14
CA PRO A 170 -21.42 -2.57 -5.59
C PRO A 170 -20.53 -3.39 -6.52
N CYS A 171 -19.42 -3.91 -6.00
CA CYS A 171 -18.62 -4.89 -6.74
C CYS A 171 -19.48 -6.15 -7.01
N PRO A 172 -19.52 -6.66 -8.25
CA PRO A 172 -20.30 -7.86 -8.56
C PRO A 172 -19.65 -9.06 -7.84
N ALA A 173 -20.41 -9.65 -6.92
CA ALA A 173 -20.02 -10.80 -6.14
C ALA A 173 -20.28 -12.11 -6.88
N TYR A 174 -19.57 -12.40 -7.98
CA TYR A 174 -19.62 -13.73 -8.61
C TYR A 174 -18.28 -14.11 -9.26
N PRO A 175 -17.84 -15.38 -9.18
CA PRO A 175 -16.64 -15.83 -9.87
C PRO A 175 -16.91 -15.87 -11.37
N VAL A 176 -16.16 -15.10 -12.16
CA VAL A 176 -16.11 -15.28 -13.61
C VAL A 176 -15.34 -16.57 -13.88
N VAL A 177 -16.08 -17.65 -14.11
CA VAL A 177 -15.53 -18.87 -14.73
C VAL A 177 -15.22 -18.53 -16.18
N VAL A 178 -13.96 -18.24 -16.46
CA VAL A 178 -13.46 -18.12 -17.83
C VAL A 178 -13.41 -19.54 -18.41
N TYR A 179 -14.45 -19.93 -19.14
CA TYR A 179 -14.31 -21.05 -20.08
C TYR A 179 -13.36 -20.58 -21.19
N GLY A 180 -12.09 -20.99 -21.09
CA GLY A 180 -11.14 -20.83 -22.17
C GLY A 180 -11.61 -21.57 -23.43
N PRO A 181 -11.35 -21.04 -24.63
CA PRO A 181 -11.83 -21.64 -25.87
C PRO A 181 -11.17 -23.00 -26.10
N GLN A 182 -11.99 -24.04 -26.26
CA GLN A 182 -11.57 -25.37 -26.72
C GLN A 182 -11.04 -25.31 -28.17
N PRO A 183 -10.01 -26.09 -28.55
CA PRO A 183 -9.51 -26.11 -29.92
C PRO A 183 -10.54 -26.70 -30.90
N MET A 184 -10.75 -25.96 -31.98
CA MET A 184 -11.73 -26.19 -33.05
C MET A 184 -11.43 -27.49 -33.83
N ARG A 185 -12.36 -28.46 -33.82
CA ARG A 185 -12.39 -29.58 -34.79
C ARG A 185 -13.22 -29.18 -36.01
N TYR A 186 -12.69 -29.48 -37.20
CA TYR A 186 -13.28 -29.22 -38.52
C TYR A 186 -14.65 -29.89 -38.75
N GLY A 187 -15.56 -29.15 -39.38
CA GLY A 187 -16.76 -29.63 -40.05
C GLY A 187 -17.47 -28.51 -40.82
N ALA A 188 -17.58 -28.66 -42.15
CA ALA A 188 -18.23 -27.71 -43.08
C ALA A 188 -19.74 -28.05 -43.28
N PRO A 189 -20.51 -27.34 -44.13
CA PRO A 189 -21.05 -25.98 -43.92
C PRO A 189 -22.58 -25.94 -44.13
N LEU A 190 -23.27 -24.87 -43.69
CA LEU A 190 -24.57 -24.49 -44.26
C LEU A 190 -24.92 -23.01 -44.05
N GLY A 191 -25.08 -22.30 -45.18
CA GLY A 191 -26.22 -21.40 -45.42
C GLY A 191 -26.15 -19.95 -44.92
N GLY A 192 -25.61 -19.06 -45.78
CA GLY A 192 -26.20 -17.78 -46.20
C GLY A 192 -26.61 -16.72 -45.15
N TYR A 193 -25.96 -15.54 -45.21
CA TYR A 193 -26.54 -14.26 -45.67
C TYR A 193 -25.56 -13.09 -45.37
N GLY A 194 -25.23 -12.31 -46.40
CA GLY A 194 -24.96 -10.86 -46.33
C GLY A 194 -23.58 -10.37 -45.86
N ALA A 195 -22.73 -9.98 -46.82
CA ALA A 195 -21.44 -9.31 -46.58
C ALA A 195 -21.57 -7.78 -46.37
N PRO A 196 -20.72 -7.15 -45.55
CA PRO A 196 -20.31 -5.76 -45.68
C PRO A 196 -18.93 -5.62 -46.39
N PRO A 197 -18.60 -4.45 -46.96
CA PRO A 197 -17.61 -4.30 -48.02
C PRO A 197 -16.13 -4.35 -47.58
N ASP A 198 -15.32 -4.72 -48.57
CA ASP A 198 -13.86 -4.89 -48.62
C ASP A 198 -13.08 -3.60 -48.24
N MET A 199 -12.25 -3.67 -47.19
CA MET A 199 -11.18 -2.70 -46.93
C MET A 199 -9.82 -3.38 -47.11
N LYS A 200 -9.15 -3.04 -48.21
CA LYS A 200 -7.75 -3.40 -48.48
C LYS A 200 -6.81 -2.69 -47.48
N PRO A 201 -5.73 -3.32 -47.01
CA PRO A 201 -4.71 -2.62 -46.23
C PRO A 201 -3.88 -1.68 -47.13
N GLN A 202 -3.90 -0.38 -46.84
CA GLN A 202 -2.99 0.60 -47.43
C GLN A 202 -1.61 0.51 -46.75
N GLN A 203 -0.69 -0.24 -47.36
CA GLN A 203 0.69 -0.41 -46.88
C GLN A 203 1.70 0.38 -47.74
N GLN A 204 1.43 1.66 -47.99
CA GLN A 204 2.35 2.52 -48.77
C GLN A 204 2.67 3.88 -48.14
N ASP A 205 1.95 4.36 -47.12
CA ASP A 205 2.18 5.71 -46.57
C ASP A 205 3.22 5.80 -45.44
N THR A 206 3.62 4.69 -44.82
CA THR A 206 4.58 4.75 -43.70
C THR A 206 6.04 4.90 -44.16
N LYS A 207 6.35 4.70 -45.44
CA LYS A 207 7.73 4.75 -45.95
C LYS A 207 8.19 6.14 -46.38
N LEU A 208 7.27 7.05 -46.70
CA LEU A 208 7.61 8.42 -47.06
C LEU A 208 7.95 9.25 -45.82
N HIS A 209 7.21 9.06 -44.73
CA HIS A 209 7.38 9.84 -43.49
C HIS A 209 8.69 9.53 -42.75
N LEU A 210 9.24 8.31 -42.86
CA LEU A 210 10.54 7.98 -42.24
C LEU A 210 11.75 8.57 -42.98
N ARG A 211 11.62 8.95 -44.26
CA ARG A 211 12.75 9.52 -45.03
C ARG A 211 12.92 11.02 -44.80
N ASP A 212 11.85 11.73 -44.50
CA ASP A 212 11.90 13.18 -44.28
C ASP A 212 12.47 13.54 -42.90
N THR A 213 12.30 12.69 -41.89
CA THR A 213 12.83 12.93 -40.54
C THR A 213 14.34 12.69 -40.44
N GLU A 214 14.89 11.75 -41.22
CA GLU A 214 16.33 11.47 -41.29
C GLU A 214 17.12 12.60 -41.97
N LEU A 215 16.54 13.23 -43.01
CA LEU A 215 17.14 14.39 -43.68
C LEU A 215 17.18 15.64 -42.78
N HIS A 216 16.30 15.74 -41.79
CA HIS A 216 16.27 16.88 -40.86
C HIS A 216 17.34 16.78 -39.76
N LEU A 217 17.77 15.57 -39.38
CA LEU A 217 18.76 15.35 -38.32
C LEU A 217 20.21 15.57 -38.80
N GLN A 218 20.46 15.45 -40.10
CA GLN A 218 21.82 15.54 -40.66
C GLN A 218 22.29 16.98 -40.91
N ASN A 219 21.40 17.98 -40.82
CA ASN A 219 21.70 19.40 -41.04
C ASN A 219 21.89 20.23 -39.75
N MET A 220 21.85 19.63 -38.56
CA MET A 220 22.14 20.34 -37.29
C MET A 220 23.47 19.92 -36.65
N LYS A 221 24.56 20.01 -37.41
CA LYS A 221 25.91 20.12 -36.84
C LYS A 221 26.61 21.35 -37.41
N PRO A 222 26.78 22.39 -36.59
CA PRO A 222 28.01 23.14 -36.70
C PRO A 222 28.66 23.39 -35.33
N HIS A 223 30.00 23.31 -35.37
CA HIS A 223 30.93 24.00 -34.48
C HIS A 223 30.88 23.73 -32.98
N LEU A 224 31.70 22.77 -32.54
CA LEU A 224 32.61 23.03 -31.42
C LEU A 224 33.91 22.24 -31.66
N ARG A 225 34.85 22.87 -32.39
CA ARG A 225 36.24 22.45 -32.43
C ARG A 225 37.06 23.52 -31.69
N ASP A 226 37.96 23.03 -30.86
CA ASP A 226 39.23 23.64 -30.47
C ASP A 226 39.17 24.91 -29.59
N MET A 227 39.16 24.69 -28.27
CA MET A 227 39.82 25.60 -27.33
C MET A 227 40.89 24.78 -26.57
N GLU A 228 42.13 25.01 -26.96
CA GLU A 228 43.36 24.54 -26.30
C GLU A 228 43.50 25.19 -24.90
N PRO A 229 44.13 24.54 -23.91
CA PRO A 229 44.52 25.20 -22.68
C PRO A 229 46.00 25.63 -22.74
N SER A 230 46.27 26.93 -22.69
CA SER A 230 47.61 27.47 -22.45
C SER A 230 47.62 28.22 -21.12
N LEU A 231 48.39 27.68 -20.16
CA LEU A 231 48.97 28.27 -18.93
C LEU A 231 48.10 29.18 -18.03
#